data_AF-A0A7J4I0V0-F1
#
_entry.id   AF-A0A7J4I0V0-F1
#
_cell.length_a   1.000
_cell.length_b   1.000
_cell.length_c   1.000
_cell.angle_alpha   90.00
_cell.angle_beta   90.00
_cell.angle_gamma   90.00
#
_symmetry.space_group_name_H-M   'P 1'
#
loop_
_entity.id
_entity.type
_entity.pdbx_description
1 polymer ?
#
loop_
_entity_poly.entity_id
_entity_poly.type
_entity_poly.pdbx_seq_one_letter_code
_entity_poly.pdbx_strand_id
1 'polypeptide(L)'
;MKKRGQVTYFIVVGILLVIAVGGFLYFRAQKEKIEAPLEEMDPELLPINTFVKSCLERDLVEGILILGAQGGYIKFPNQIAINPRASLASTQFGNLKIPYWYYEGQNRVPTLQHMEEDLGNYVKENIRFCLRDFEAFSGKFSIDQPLPEDVSVDVRIGEKDVRAELTYPLQIHIGGEDGFHQREKFNLNLPVGLKRVYDLAVRVMERENREMFFENLTIELMTLSDGRPPNGIPFSDLIFQCGSVEWSKPQVIQSIKNLLFYNLPRVQVENTDAPGFDREDTYGKNHLVWDVLAEEEADRFQDLGVGFYYAPEFPAEVYINPSQGNTLKASYGRGGFDYLKYICVNAYHFTYTMTYPIVVNIVDESAFADKGFVFRFATPILVDHNQGNRKDFTITQFERPETDRDFCKRKQDKLFSVYAKDKMTGEDILDVNVTFSCVNTYDCYLGKTRNDGGVGRLSTLLPAFCSPGSVVVTHQDYATARKQLSPTNLEQRYVDVPLVPLKPLT
;
A
#
# COMPACT_ATOMS: atom_id res chain seq x y z
N MET A 1 -64.15 17.20 -44.19
CA MET A 1 -63.32 17.88 -43.17
C MET A 1 -61.85 17.54 -43.38
N LYS A 2 -61.01 18.46 -43.90
CA LYS A 2 -59.55 18.27 -44.08
C LYS A 2 -58.80 19.63 -44.19
N LYS A 3 -59.05 20.58 -43.27
CA LYS A 3 -58.36 21.90 -43.26
C LYS A 3 -57.82 22.34 -41.88
N ARG A 4 -57.72 21.43 -40.90
CA ARG A 4 -57.18 21.74 -39.56
C ARG A 4 -55.77 21.21 -39.27
N GLY A 5 -55.18 20.41 -40.16
CA GLY A 5 -53.82 19.84 -39.98
C GLY A 5 -52.67 20.66 -40.58
N GLN A 6 -52.93 21.59 -41.49
CA GLN A 6 -51.87 22.43 -42.08
C GLN A 6 -51.42 23.56 -41.15
N VAL A 7 -52.33 24.11 -40.33
CA VAL A 7 -51.99 25.20 -39.41
C VAL A 7 -51.04 24.70 -38.30
N THR A 8 -51.24 23.48 -37.81
CA THR A 8 -50.37 22.87 -36.80
C THR A 8 -48.95 22.67 -37.32
N TYR A 9 -48.79 22.32 -38.60
CA TYR A 9 -47.46 22.16 -39.22
C TYR A 9 -46.68 23.48 -39.23
N PHE A 10 -47.31 24.59 -39.64
CA PHE A 10 -46.65 25.90 -39.64
C PHE A 10 -46.28 26.38 -38.24
N ILE A 11 -47.09 26.07 -37.22
CA ILE A 11 -46.79 26.39 -35.82
C ILE A 11 -45.59 25.60 -35.32
N VAL A 12 -45.52 24.29 -35.60
CA VAL A 12 -44.40 23.44 -35.19
C VAL A 12 -43.09 23.85 -35.88
N VAL A 13 -43.14 24.17 -37.18
CA VAL A 13 -41.98 24.67 -37.92
C VAL A 13 -41.53 26.04 -37.40
N GLY A 14 -42.46 26.94 -37.09
CA GLY A 14 -42.14 28.24 -36.50
C GLY A 14 -41.45 28.12 -35.15
N ILE A 15 -41.94 27.23 -34.27
CA ILE A 15 -41.32 26.99 -32.96
C ILE A 15 -39.92 26.38 -33.12
N LEU A 16 -39.74 25.40 -34.01
CA LEU A 16 -38.42 24.82 -34.29
C LEU A 16 -37.42 25.86 -34.80
N LEU A 17 -37.88 26.78 -35.65
CA LEU A 17 -37.05 27.85 -36.20
C LEU A 17 -36.67 28.87 -35.12
N VAL A 18 -37.60 29.23 -34.23
CA VAL A 18 -37.33 30.10 -33.07
C VAL A 18 -36.34 29.44 -32.11
N ILE A 19 -36.47 28.14 -31.84
CA ILE A 19 -35.52 27.39 -31.00
C ILE A 19 -34.14 27.31 -31.66
N ALA A 20 -34.07 27.07 -32.97
CA ALA A 20 -32.81 27.01 -33.70
C ALA A 20 -32.09 28.38 -33.73
N VAL A 21 -32.82 29.46 -34.01
CA VAL A 21 -32.26 30.82 -34.02
C VAL A 21 -31.92 31.28 -32.60
N GLY A 22 -32.78 31.02 -31.64
CA GLY A 22 -32.54 31.34 -30.22
C GLY A 22 -31.34 30.58 -29.67
N GLY A 23 -31.22 29.29 -29.98
CA GLY A 23 -30.06 28.46 -29.65
C GLY A 23 -28.79 28.96 -30.33
N PHE A 24 -28.84 29.28 -31.62
CA PHE A 24 -27.71 29.84 -32.36
C PHE A 24 -27.22 31.17 -31.77
N LEU A 25 -28.15 32.09 -31.44
CA LEU A 25 -27.82 33.36 -30.80
C LEU A 25 -27.29 33.15 -29.38
N TYR A 26 -27.82 32.19 -28.63
CA TYR A 26 -27.34 31.83 -27.29
C TYR A 26 -25.91 31.25 -27.34
N PHE A 27 -25.64 30.32 -28.25
CA PHE A 27 -24.30 29.77 -28.44
C PHE A 27 -23.31 30.81 -28.98
N ARG A 28 -23.76 31.73 -29.84
CA ARG A 28 -22.92 32.85 -30.32
C ARG A 28 -22.62 33.85 -29.20
N ALA A 29 -23.60 34.17 -28.36
CA ALA A 29 -23.42 35.04 -27.20
C ALA A 29 -22.54 34.40 -26.11
N GLN A 30 -22.53 33.07 -26.00
CA GLN A 30 -21.54 32.38 -25.17
C GLN A 30 -20.13 32.45 -25.77
N LYS A 31 -19.97 32.29 -27.10
CA LYS A 31 -18.65 32.40 -27.76
C LYS A 31 -18.04 33.80 -27.60
N GLU A 32 -18.81 34.87 -27.74
CA GLU A 32 -18.33 36.24 -27.52
C GLU A 32 -18.00 36.58 -26.05
N LYS A 33 -18.47 35.78 -25.07
CA LYS A 33 -18.11 35.94 -23.66
C LYS A 33 -16.84 35.18 -23.25
N ILE A 34 -16.33 34.30 -24.11
CA ILE A 34 -15.21 33.39 -23.78
C ILE A 34 -13.87 33.89 -24.34
N GLU A 35 -13.88 34.68 -25.42
CA GLU A 35 -12.69 35.40 -25.87
C GLU A 35 -12.77 36.83 -25.35
N ALA A 36 -12.09 37.10 -24.22
CA ALA A 36 -11.77 38.47 -23.83
C ALA A 36 -11.12 39.18 -25.03
N PRO A 37 -11.37 40.49 -25.23
CA PRO A 37 -10.66 41.23 -26.26
C PRO A 37 -9.17 41.04 -26.02
N LEU A 38 -8.43 40.56 -27.04
CA LEU A 38 -6.98 40.69 -27.07
C LEU A 38 -6.70 42.18 -26.85
N GLU A 39 -6.25 42.53 -25.65
CA GLU A 39 -5.69 43.85 -25.39
C GLU A 39 -4.69 44.10 -26.52
N GLU A 40 -4.90 45.15 -27.32
CA GLU A 40 -3.94 45.57 -28.34
C GLU A 40 -2.62 45.81 -27.61
N MET A 41 -1.75 44.82 -27.67
CA MET A 41 -0.49 44.84 -26.95
C MET A 41 0.50 45.60 -27.80
N ASP A 42 1.08 46.64 -27.21
CA ASP A 42 2.17 47.37 -27.82
C ASP A 42 3.26 46.37 -28.28
N PRO A 43 3.59 46.32 -29.58
CA PRO A 43 4.64 45.44 -30.10
C PRO A 43 5.98 45.58 -29.37
N GLU A 44 6.27 46.75 -28.80
CA GLU A 44 7.49 46.99 -28.03
C GLU A 44 7.55 46.22 -26.70
N LEU A 45 6.39 45.89 -26.12
CA LEU A 45 6.28 45.19 -24.83
C LEU A 45 6.19 43.66 -24.99
N LEU A 46 6.02 43.17 -26.22
CA LEU A 46 5.97 41.74 -26.53
C LEU A 46 7.18 40.94 -25.99
N PRO A 47 8.43 41.44 -26.05
CA PRO A 47 9.58 40.74 -25.48
C PRO A 47 9.47 40.54 -23.96
N ILE A 48 8.99 41.54 -23.23
CA ILE A 48 8.81 41.47 -21.77
C ILE A 48 7.71 40.47 -21.43
N ASN A 49 6.56 40.55 -22.11
CA ASN A 49 5.46 39.61 -21.90
C ASN A 49 5.88 38.16 -22.19
N THR A 50 6.63 37.93 -23.26
CA THR A 50 7.14 36.60 -23.62
C THR A 50 8.12 36.08 -22.58
N PHE A 51 8.97 36.95 -22.04
CA PHE A 51 9.93 36.60 -20.99
C PHE A 51 9.25 36.27 -19.64
N VAL A 52 8.26 37.06 -19.22
CA VAL A 52 7.49 36.76 -18.00
C VAL A 52 6.74 35.43 -18.16
N LYS A 53 6.12 35.19 -19.32
CA LYS A 53 5.41 33.93 -19.60
C LYS A 53 6.35 32.72 -19.63
N SER A 54 7.55 32.84 -20.19
CA SER A 54 8.50 31.72 -20.18
C SER A 54 9.03 31.42 -18.77
N CYS A 55 9.19 32.44 -17.93
CA CYS A 55 9.48 32.25 -16.51
C CYS A 55 8.33 31.57 -15.76
N LEU A 56 7.10 32.01 -16.00
CA LEU A 56 5.90 31.39 -15.42
C LEU A 56 5.77 29.92 -15.86
N GLU A 57 6.02 29.63 -17.13
CA GLU A 57 6.00 28.27 -17.67
C GLU A 57 7.06 27.38 -17.03
N ARG A 58 8.30 27.87 -16.93
CA ARG A 58 9.40 27.13 -16.29
C ARG A 58 9.05 26.75 -14.86
N ASP A 59 8.63 27.70 -14.05
CA ASP A 59 8.39 27.47 -12.62
C ASP A 59 7.12 26.65 -12.39
N LEU A 60 6.09 26.79 -13.24
CA LEU A 60 4.90 25.94 -13.18
C LEU A 60 5.22 24.50 -13.56
N VAL A 61 5.99 24.27 -14.63
CA VAL A 61 6.44 22.93 -15.04
C VAL A 61 7.26 22.28 -13.92
N GLU A 62 8.24 23.00 -13.35
CA GLU A 62 9.05 22.50 -12.24
C GLU A 62 8.19 22.15 -11.02
N GLY A 63 7.24 23.02 -10.65
CA GLY A 63 6.30 22.78 -9.57
C GLY A 63 5.45 21.53 -9.79
N ILE A 64 4.91 21.32 -11.01
CA ILE A 64 4.14 20.12 -11.35
C ILE A 64 5.00 18.85 -11.26
N LEU A 65 6.26 18.89 -11.71
CA LEU A 65 7.18 17.75 -11.62
C LEU A 65 7.49 17.39 -10.17
N ILE A 66 7.76 18.38 -9.31
CA ILE A 66 7.96 18.16 -7.86
C ILE A 66 6.70 17.58 -7.23
N LEU A 67 5.55 18.18 -7.52
CA LEU A 67 4.26 17.74 -7.01
C LEU A 67 3.97 16.29 -7.40
N GLY A 68 4.19 15.92 -8.65
CA GLY A 68 4.01 14.55 -9.14
C GLY A 68 4.95 13.57 -8.45
N ALA A 69 6.23 13.92 -8.34
CA ALA A 69 7.23 13.08 -7.68
C ALA A 69 6.93 12.83 -6.18
N GLN A 70 6.23 13.76 -5.53
CA GLN A 70 5.89 13.73 -4.10
C GLN A 70 4.39 13.48 -3.85
N GLY A 71 3.69 12.83 -4.78
CA GLY A 71 2.33 12.33 -4.54
C GLY A 71 1.30 13.42 -4.27
N GLY A 72 1.42 14.56 -4.97
CA GLY A 72 0.49 15.68 -4.85
C GLY A 72 0.90 16.75 -3.85
N TYR A 73 2.08 16.66 -3.25
CA TYR A 73 2.60 17.67 -2.31
C TYR A 73 3.80 18.40 -2.90
N ILE A 74 3.86 19.72 -2.77
CA ILE A 74 5.13 20.45 -2.92
C ILE A 74 5.74 20.66 -1.55
N LYS A 75 4.91 21.08 -0.58
CA LYS A 75 5.30 21.21 0.83
C LYS A 75 4.52 20.19 1.66
N PHE A 76 5.24 19.36 2.41
CA PHE A 76 4.59 18.38 3.27
C PHE A 76 3.89 19.05 4.46
N PRO A 77 2.63 18.69 4.75
CA PRO A 77 1.98 19.03 6.01
C PRO A 77 2.82 18.57 7.21
N ASN A 78 2.73 19.27 8.34
CA ASN A 78 3.53 18.98 9.54
C ASN A 78 3.46 17.50 9.97
N GLN A 79 2.30 16.87 9.81
CA GLN A 79 2.08 15.45 10.15
C GLN A 79 2.99 14.49 9.36
N ILE A 80 3.36 14.85 8.12
CA ILE A 80 4.28 14.09 7.27
C ILE A 80 5.71 14.62 7.46
N ALA A 81 5.89 15.95 7.49
CA ALA A 81 7.21 16.58 7.53
C ALA A 81 8.05 16.18 8.75
N ILE A 82 7.44 16.09 9.93
CA ILE A 82 8.13 15.80 11.20
C ILE A 82 8.17 14.30 11.53
N ASN A 83 7.38 13.48 10.84
CA ASN A 83 7.31 12.04 11.09
C ASN A 83 8.07 11.28 9.98
N PRO A 84 9.29 10.80 10.23
CA PRO A 84 10.07 10.07 9.21
C PRO A 84 9.44 8.73 8.80
N ARG A 85 8.49 8.18 9.58
CA ARG A 85 7.75 6.96 9.22
C ARG A 85 6.53 7.22 8.34
N ALA A 86 6.07 8.47 8.24
CA ALA A 86 4.93 8.86 7.40
C ALA A 86 5.28 9.04 5.91
N SER A 87 6.53 8.77 5.54
CA SER A 87 7.00 8.77 4.16
C SER A 87 8.04 7.68 3.95
N LEU A 88 8.13 7.20 2.72
CA LEU A 88 9.20 6.35 2.26
C LEU A 88 10.37 7.24 1.81
N ALA A 89 11.49 7.13 2.51
CA ALA A 89 12.77 7.68 2.06
C ALA A 89 13.61 6.54 1.49
N SER A 90 14.00 6.63 0.22
CA SER A 90 14.90 5.67 -0.41
C SER A 90 16.00 6.39 -1.18
N THR A 91 17.22 5.88 -1.06
CA THR A 91 18.39 6.35 -1.81
C THR A 91 18.21 6.18 -3.32
N GLN A 92 17.38 5.22 -3.74
CA GLN A 92 17.03 4.99 -5.14
C GLN A 92 16.29 6.18 -5.77
N PHE A 93 15.66 7.04 -4.96
CA PHE A 93 14.92 8.21 -5.42
C PHE A 93 15.63 9.53 -5.13
N GLY A 94 16.95 9.52 -4.85
CA GLY A 94 17.74 10.75 -4.77
C GLY A 94 17.31 11.73 -3.67
N ASN A 95 17.17 11.25 -2.43
CA ASN A 95 16.66 12.00 -1.26
C ASN A 95 15.20 12.46 -1.35
N LEU A 96 14.47 12.09 -2.41
CA LEU A 96 13.03 12.33 -2.52
C LEU A 96 12.27 11.57 -1.44
N LYS A 97 11.36 12.27 -0.76
CA LYS A 97 10.42 11.66 0.19
C LYS A 97 9.13 11.35 -0.55
N ILE A 98 8.74 10.07 -0.56
CA ILE A 98 7.47 9.63 -1.14
C ILE A 98 6.48 9.47 0.00
N PRO A 99 5.43 10.30 0.11
CA PRO A 99 4.50 10.23 1.23
C PRO A 99 3.65 8.96 1.17
N TYR A 100 3.28 8.45 2.35
CA TYR A 100 2.24 7.44 2.43
C TYR A 100 0.86 8.10 2.33
N TRP A 101 0.12 7.78 1.26
CA TRP A 101 -1.27 8.22 1.11
C TRP A 101 -2.23 7.51 2.07
N TYR A 102 -1.83 6.37 2.63
CA TYR A 102 -2.51 5.73 3.73
C TYR A 102 -1.54 5.47 4.88
N TYR A 103 -1.83 5.96 6.08
CA TYR A 103 -0.92 5.79 7.21
C TYR A 103 -1.69 5.86 8.54
N GLU A 104 -1.47 4.89 9.44
CA GLU A 104 -2.11 4.81 10.76
C GLU A 104 -3.64 4.97 10.71
N GLY A 105 -4.29 4.30 9.74
CA GLY A 105 -5.75 4.37 9.58
C GLY A 105 -6.28 5.63 8.90
N GLN A 106 -5.42 6.55 8.49
CA GLN A 106 -5.81 7.82 7.89
C GLN A 106 -5.55 7.83 6.38
N ASN A 107 -6.55 8.28 5.62
CA ASN A 107 -6.37 8.67 4.24
C ASN A 107 -5.75 10.08 4.19
N ARG A 108 -4.59 10.19 3.54
CA ARG A 108 -3.76 11.39 3.41
C ARG A 108 -3.57 11.80 1.95
N VAL A 109 -4.53 11.47 1.09
CA VAL A 109 -4.56 11.99 -0.29
C VAL A 109 -4.77 13.52 -0.25
N PRO A 110 -3.89 14.33 -0.88
CA PRO A 110 -4.09 15.78 -0.97
C PRO A 110 -5.27 16.11 -1.89
N THR A 111 -6.03 17.16 -1.59
CA THR A 111 -7.13 17.61 -2.47
C THR A 111 -6.59 18.38 -3.68
N LEU A 112 -7.36 18.41 -4.78
CA LEU A 112 -7.02 19.25 -5.94
C LEU A 112 -6.85 20.72 -5.56
N GLN A 113 -7.69 21.25 -4.66
CA GLN A 113 -7.55 22.62 -4.17
C GLN A 113 -6.21 22.83 -3.47
N HIS A 114 -5.78 21.88 -2.63
CA HIS A 114 -4.48 21.98 -1.97
C HIS A 114 -3.33 21.95 -2.98
N MET A 115 -3.41 21.11 -4.01
CA MET A 115 -2.44 21.06 -5.10
C MET A 115 -2.36 22.38 -5.89
N GLU A 116 -3.51 23.00 -6.19
CA GLU A 116 -3.60 24.31 -6.83
C GLU A 116 -2.93 25.41 -6.00
N GLU A 117 -3.22 25.43 -4.69
CA GLU A 117 -2.63 26.38 -3.74
C GLU A 117 -1.10 26.19 -3.62
N ASP A 118 -0.62 24.95 -3.51
CA ASP A 118 0.80 24.62 -3.43
C ASP A 118 1.55 25.07 -4.70
N LEU A 119 0.99 24.81 -5.89
CA LEU A 119 1.57 25.24 -7.16
C LEU A 119 1.64 26.78 -7.26
N GLY A 120 0.55 27.48 -6.90
CA GLY A 120 0.53 28.95 -6.91
C GLY A 120 1.59 29.54 -5.97
N ASN A 121 1.71 29.00 -4.76
CA ASN A 121 2.72 29.41 -3.79
C ASN A 121 4.14 29.12 -4.29
N TYR A 122 4.37 27.95 -4.87
CA TYR A 122 5.68 27.58 -5.42
C TYR A 122 6.11 28.55 -6.53
N VAL A 123 5.22 28.82 -7.50
CA VAL A 123 5.52 29.78 -8.58
C VAL A 123 5.77 31.18 -8.00
N LYS A 124 4.93 31.65 -7.07
CA LYS A 124 5.11 32.97 -6.43
C LYS A 124 6.49 33.11 -5.76
N GLU A 125 6.95 32.06 -5.07
CA GLU A 125 8.24 32.06 -4.37
C GLU A 125 9.44 32.02 -5.32
N ASN A 126 9.29 31.47 -6.53
CA ASN A 126 10.39 31.21 -7.44
C ASN A 126 10.50 32.18 -8.65
N ILE A 127 9.38 32.79 -9.07
CA ILE A 127 9.29 33.62 -10.30
C ILE A 127 10.35 34.72 -10.35
N ARG A 128 10.64 35.35 -9.21
CA ARG A 128 11.61 36.45 -9.14
C ARG A 128 13.03 36.00 -9.50
N PHE A 129 13.42 34.78 -9.15
CA PHE A 129 14.74 34.24 -9.51
C PHE A 129 14.86 34.03 -11.02
N CYS A 130 13.76 33.69 -11.70
CA CYS A 130 13.75 33.64 -13.16
C CYS A 130 13.91 35.04 -13.78
N LEU A 131 13.09 35.99 -13.31
CA LEU A 131 12.99 37.32 -13.88
C LEU A 131 14.31 38.09 -13.75
N ARG A 132 15.11 37.79 -12.72
CA ARG A 132 16.42 38.44 -12.45
C ARG A 132 16.34 39.96 -12.54
N ASP A 133 15.30 40.50 -11.90
CA ASP A 133 14.99 41.92 -11.90
C ASP A 133 14.97 42.58 -13.31
N PHE A 134 14.63 41.80 -14.34
CA PHE A 134 14.61 42.20 -15.76
C PHE A 134 15.93 42.77 -16.30
N GLU A 135 17.08 42.35 -15.73
CA GLU A 135 18.42 42.82 -16.12
C GLU A 135 18.66 42.78 -17.64
N ALA A 136 18.11 41.76 -18.32
CA ALA A 136 18.20 41.56 -19.77
C ALA A 136 17.58 42.70 -20.61
N PHE A 137 16.71 43.52 -20.03
CA PHE A 137 15.98 44.60 -20.70
C PHE A 137 16.49 46.00 -20.34
N SER A 138 17.45 46.11 -19.41
CA SER A 138 17.97 47.38 -18.87
C SER A 138 18.53 48.37 -19.90
N GLY A 139 18.96 47.88 -21.07
CA GLY A 139 19.45 48.73 -22.16
C GLY A 139 18.38 49.51 -22.93
N LYS A 140 17.10 49.11 -22.82
CA LYS A 140 15.96 49.74 -23.53
C LYS A 140 14.82 50.18 -22.59
N PHE A 141 14.65 49.49 -21.47
CA PHE A 141 13.53 49.68 -20.56
C PHE A 141 14.01 49.95 -19.12
N SER A 142 13.24 50.76 -18.40
CA SER A 142 13.29 50.85 -16.94
C SER A 142 11.99 50.26 -16.40
N ILE A 143 12.08 49.23 -15.57
CA ILE A 143 10.94 48.44 -15.11
C ILE A 143 10.87 48.52 -13.59
N ASP A 144 9.81 49.15 -13.08
CA ASP A 144 9.53 49.16 -11.66
C ASP A 144 8.78 47.89 -11.28
N GLN A 145 9.35 47.17 -10.31
CA GLN A 145 8.79 45.91 -9.83
C GLN A 145 7.78 46.13 -8.70
N PRO A 146 6.75 45.29 -8.61
CA PRO A 146 5.77 45.34 -7.54
C PRO A 146 6.37 44.88 -6.20
N LEU A 147 5.69 45.25 -5.12
CA LEU A 147 6.00 44.70 -3.80
C LEU A 147 5.56 43.22 -3.73
N PRO A 148 6.22 42.36 -2.91
CA PRO A 148 5.89 40.93 -2.81
C PRO A 148 4.41 40.63 -2.44
N GLU A 149 3.77 41.53 -1.70
CA GLU A 149 2.36 41.47 -1.32
C GLU A 149 1.40 41.65 -2.49
N ASP A 150 1.80 42.41 -3.52
CA ASP A 150 0.99 42.68 -4.71
C ASP A 150 1.08 41.56 -5.76
N VAL A 151 2.03 40.63 -5.58
CA VAL A 151 2.22 39.47 -6.45
C VAL A 151 1.34 38.32 -5.99
N SER A 152 0.54 37.77 -6.89
CA SER A 152 -0.25 36.56 -6.64
C SER A 152 -0.30 35.66 -7.86
N VAL A 153 -0.48 34.35 -7.63
CA VAL A 153 -0.59 33.35 -8.68
C VAL A 153 -1.79 32.47 -8.36
N ASP A 154 -2.81 32.48 -9.22
CA ASP A 154 -3.92 31.53 -9.16
C ASP A 154 -3.64 30.40 -10.15
N VAL A 155 -3.65 29.16 -9.68
CA VAL A 155 -3.47 27.97 -10.52
C VAL A 155 -4.76 27.17 -10.51
N ARG A 156 -5.18 26.69 -11.68
CA ARG A 156 -6.36 25.84 -11.86
C ARG A 156 -6.00 24.60 -12.65
N ILE A 157 -6.27 23.44 -12.06
CA ILE A 157 -6.02 22.14 -12.68
C ILE A 157 -7.30 21.69 -13.39
N GLY A 158 -7.31 21.81 -14.71
CA GLY A 158 -8.39 21.37 -15.59
C GLY A 158 -8.27 19.91 -16.01
N GLU A 159 -9.24 19.43 -16.79
CA GLU A 159 -9.26 18.04 -17.30
C GLU A 159 -8.11 17.74 -18.27
N LYS A 160 -7.68 18.72 -19.05
CA LYS A 160 -6.67 18.55 -20.11
C LYS A 160 -5.51 19.54 -20.00
N ASP A 161 -5.61 20.50 -19.09
CA ASP A 161 -4.64 21.58 -18.97
C ASP A 161 -4.51 22.06 -17.52
N VAL A 162 -3.41 22.77 -17.26
CA VAL A 162 -3.18 23.53 -16.03
C VAL A 162 -3.04 24.99 -16.42
N ARG A 163 -3.92 25.83 -15.87
CA ARG A 163 -3.98 27.26 -16.14
C ARG A 163 -3.36 28.01 -14.98
N ALA A 164 -2.50 28.97 -15.26
CA ALA A 164 -1.93 29.87 -14.27
C ALA A 164 -2.19 31.33 -14.66
N GLU A 165 -2.73 32.10 -13.73
CA GLU A 165 -2.86 33.56 -13.81
C GLU A 165 -1.89 34.18 -12.80
N LEU A 166 -0.83 34.79 -13.30
CA LEU A 166 0.11 35.59 -12.50
C LEU A 166 -0.37 37.04 -12.51
N THR A 167 -0.69 37.57 -11.34
CA THR A 167 -0.84 39.01 -11.12
C THR A 167 0.51 39.57 -10.68
N TYR A 168 1.13 40.38 -11.55
CA TYR A 168 2.45 40.98 -11.35
C TYR A 168 2.44 42.39 -11.96
N PRO A 169 1.97 43.41 -11.23
CA PRO A 169 1.76 44.75 -11.77
C PRO A 169 3.08 45.47 -12.06
N LEU A 170 3.51 45.41 -13.33
CA LEU A 170 4.69 46.08 -13.86
C LEU A 170 4.36 47.51 -14.29
N GLN A 171 5.26 48.44 -13.97
CA GLN A 171 5.32 49.74 -14.63
C GLN A 171 6.57 49.78 -15.51
N ILE A 172 6.36 49.98 -16.82
CA ILE A 172 7.41 49.86 -17.83
C ILE A 172 7.60 51.23 -18.49
N HIS A 173 8.80 51.77 -18.36
CA HIS A 173 9.24 53.00 -19.00
C HIS A 173 10.10 52.68 -20.22
N ILE A 174 9.71 53.20 -21.39
CA ILE A 174 10.44 53.04 -22.65
C ILE A 174 11.40 54.22 -22.82
N GLY A 175 12.66 53.93 -23.11
CA GLY A 175 13.66 54.99 -23.32
C GLY A 175 13.30 55.91 -24.48
N GLY A 176 13.03 57.19 -24.19
CA GLY A 176 12.70 58.21 -25.19
C GLY A 176 11.20 58.55 -25.30
N GLU A 177 10.34 57.91 -24.51
CA GLU A 177 8.90 58.22 -24.43
C GLU A 177 8.54 58.83 -23.07
N ASP A 178 7.56 59.73 -23.05
CA ASP A 178 6.98 60.28 -21.83
C ASP A 178 5.86 59.37 -21.31
N GLY A 179 6.00 58.83 -20.10
CA GLY A 179 4.97 58.02 -19.44
C GLY A 179 5.44 56.62 -19.02
N PHE A 180 4.48 55.75 -18.71
CA PHE A 180 4.71 54.34 -18.43
C PHE A 180 3.56 53.49 -18.97
N HIS A 181 3.87 52.24 -19.30
CA HIS A 181 2.87 51.22 -19.63
C HIS A 181 2.63 50.33 -18.42
N GLN A 182 1.37 49.96 -18.19
CA GLN A 182 0.98 49.01 -17.15
C GLN A 182 0.64 47.64 -17.73
N ARG A 183 1.17 46.61 -17.07
CA ARG A 183 0.76 45.23 -17.29
C ARG A 183 0.56 44.56 -15.94
N GLU A 184 -0.66 44.14 -15.68
CA GLU A 184 -1.04 43.59 -14.39
C GLU A 184 -1.06 42.07 -14.38
N LYS A 185 -1.45 41.44 -15.48
CA LYS A 185 -1.75 40.00 -15.51
C LYS A 185 -1.05 39.28 -16.64
N PHE A 186 -0.56 38.08 -16.34
CA PHE A 186 0.08 37.17 -17.27
C PHE A 186 -0.60 35.81 -17.17
N ASN A 187 -1.19 35.37 -18.28
CA ASN A 187 -1.90 34.10 -18.37
C ASN A 187 -1.07 33.07 -19.15
N LEU A 188 -0.99 31.88 -18.58
CA LEU A 188 -0.40 30.69 -19.17
C LEU A 188 -1.41 29.54 -19.16
N ASN A 189 -1.49 28.82 -20.28
CA ASN A 189 -2.21 27.56 -20.34
C ASN A 189 -1.23 26.45 -20.75
N LEU A 190 -1.05 25.47 -19.86
CA LEU A 190 -0.13 24.36 -20.06
C LEU A 190 -0.95 23.09 -20.38
N PRO A 191 -0.84 22.51 -21.58
CA PRO A 191 -1.67 21.36 -22.00
C PRO A 191 -1.16 20.05 -21.38
N VAL A 192 -1.33 19.90 -20.06
CA VAL A 192 -0.97 18.70 -19.29
C VAL A 192 -2.18 18.16 -18.54
N GLY A 193 -2.44 16.86 -18.68
CA GLY A 193 -3.59 16.16 -18.09
C GLY A 193 -3.43 15.82 -16.60
N LEU A 194 -2.90 16.73 -15.78
CA LEU A 194 -2.56 16.45 -14.37
C LEU A 194 -3.77 15.94 -13.57
N LYS A 195 -4.98 16.46 -13.83
CA LYS A 195 -6.20 15.98 -13.17
C LYS A 195 -6.49 14.51 -13.46
N ARG A 196 -6.31 14.05 -14.71
CA ARG A 196 -6.56 12.65 -15.10
C ARG A 196 -5.62 11.71 -14.35
N VAL A 197 -4.35 12.09 -14.31
CA VAL A 197 -3.30 11.35 -13.59
C VAL A 197 -3.63 11.26 -12.09
N TYR A 198 -3.98 12.39 -11.48
CA TYR A 198 -4.39 12.44 -10.08
C TYR A 198 -5.66 11.61 -9.82
N ASP A 199 -6.69 11.74 -10.65
CA ASP A 199 -7.94 10.99 -10.49
C ASP A 199 -7.69 9.47 -10.54
N LEU A 200 -6.88 8.99 -11.48
CA LEU A 200 -6.50 7.57 -11.57
C LEU A 200 -5.73 7.12 -10.31
N ALA A 201 -4.78 7.92 -9.84
CA ALA A 201 -4.06 7.66 -8.59
C ALA A 201 -5.02 7.51 -7.39
N VAL A 202 -6.02 8.39 -7.29
CA VAL A 202 -7.06 8.33 -6.25
C VAL A 202 -7.88 7.06 -6.39
N ARG A 203 -8.32 6.69 -7.60
CA ARG A 203 -9.09 5.44 -7.84
C ARG A 203 -8.32 4.22 -7.38
N VAL A 204 -7.05 4.11 -7.77
CA VAL A 204 -6.16 3.01 -7.34
C VAL A 204 -6.10 2.93 -5.82
N MET A 205 -5.93 4.05 -5.13
CA MET A 205 -5.82 4.05 -3.68
C MET A 205 -7.14 3.80 -2.95
N GLU A 206 -8.25 4.30 -3.46
CA GLU A 206 -9.57 4.01 -2.92
C GLU A 206 -9.93 2.53 -3.10
N ARG A 207 -9.57 1.93 -4.24
CA ARG A 207 -9.79 0.50 -4.51
C ARG A 207 -8.94 -0.36 -3.57
N GLU A 208 -7.65 -0.05 -3.46
CA GLU A 208 -6.72 -0.76 -2.57
C GLU A 208 -7.19 -0.71 -1.11
N ASN A 209 -7.56 0.48 -0.60
CA ASN A 209 -8.05 0.62 0.78
C ASN A 209 -9.34 -0.16 1.06
N ARG A 210 -10.13 -0.49 0.02
CA ARG A 210 -11.41 -1.18 0.15
C ARG A 210 -11.26 -2.69 0.02
N GLU A 211 -10.43 -3.12 -0.92
CA GLU A 211 -10.33 -4.53 -1.34
C GLU A 211 -9.14 -5.25 -0.73
N MET A 212 -8.12 -4.51 -0.27
CA MET A 212 -6.86 -5.08 0.22
C MET A 212 -6.23 -5.98 -0.84
N PHE A 213 -6.16 -5.49 -2.08
CA PHE A 213 -5.75 -6.29 -3.24
C PHE A 213 -4.32 -6.79 -3.04
N PHE A 214 -3.40 -5.91 -2.65
CA PHE A 214 -2.01 -6.28 -2.45
C PHE A 214 -1.77 -7.15 -1.21
N GLU A 215 -2.55 -7.01 -0.15
CA GLU A 215 -2.51 -7.93 0.99
C GLU A 215 -2.92 -9.35 0.56
N ASN A 216 -4.05 -9.47 -0.15
CA ASN A 216 -4.55 -10.75 -0.63
C ASN A 216 -3.59 -11.39 -1.64
N LEU A 217 -3.07 -10.60 -2.59
CA LEU A 217 -2.08 -11.06 -3.56
C LEU A 217 -0.80 -11.55 -2.86
N THR A 218 -0.36 -10.88 -1.80
CA THR A 218 0.82 -11.31 -1.03
C THR A 218 0.61 -12.66 -0.40
N ILE A 219 -0.53 -12.86 0.26
CA ILE A 219 -0.90 -14.14 0.87
C ILE A 219 -0.95 -15.21 -0.21
N GLU A 220 -1.59 -14.92 -1.35
CA GLU A 220 -1.71 -15.85 -2.48
C GLU A 220 -0.32 -16.26 -3.00
N LEU A 221 0.54 -15.30 -3.33
CA LEU A 221 1.90 -15.56 -3.80
C LEU A 221 2.69 -16.42 -2.80
N MET A 222 2.56 -16.14 -1.50
CA MET A 222 3.22 -16.93 -0.46
C MET A 222 2.69 -18.37 -0.41
N THR A 223 1.38 -18.57 -0.56
CA THR A 223 0.76 -19.91 -0.59
C THR A 223 1.16 -20.72 -1.82
N LEU A 224 1.49 -20.05 -2.93
CA LEU A 224 1.96 -20.70 -4.17
C LEU A 224 3.45 -21.06 -4.14
N SER A 225 4.21 -20.50 -3.21
CA SER A 225 5.63 -20.83 -3.08
C SER A 225 5.83 -22.27 -2.59
N ASP A 226 6.96 -22.91 -2.97
CA ASP A 226 7.35 -24.18 -2.35
C ASP A 226 7.50 -23.95 -0.84
N GLY A 227 6.82 -24.74 0.00
CA GLY A 227 6.92 -24.62 1.46
C GLY A 227 8.18 -25.26 2.05
N ARG A 228 9.00 -25.96 1.24
CA ARG A 228 10.13 -26.76 1.74
C ARG A 228 11.41 -25.93 1.98
N PRO A 229 12.18 -26.23 3.04
CA PRO A 229 13.45 -25.54 3.28
C PRO A 229 14.51 -25.91 2.21
N PRO A 230 15.55 -25.08 2.01
CA PRO A 230 15.88 -23.90 2.81
C PRO A 230 15.19 -22.60 2.35
N ASN A 231 14.71 -22.54 1.11
CA ASN A 231 14.26 -21.29 0.49
C ASN A 231 12.74 -21.13 0.44
N GLY A 232 11.99 -22.16 0.82
CA GLY A 232 10.54 -22.13 0.78
C GLY A 232 9.91 -21.28 1.87
N ILE A 233 8.69 -20.78 1.60
CA ILE A 233 7.91 -20.00 2.58
C ILE A 233 6.86 -20.94 3.18
N PRO A 234 7.06 -21.43 4.42
CA PRO A 234 6.18 -22.44 4.99
C PRO A 234 4.85 -21.83 5.42
N PHE A 235 3.78 -22.06 4.65
CA PHE A 235 2.44 -21.62 5.03
C PHE A 235 1.69 -22.65 5.89
N SER A 236 1.21 -23.74 5.28
CA SER A 236 0.52 -24.84 5.97
C SER A 236 0.58 -26.11 5.14
N ASP A 237 1.25 -27.15 5.62
CA ASP A 237 1.36 -28.41 4.86
C ASP A 237 1.82 -29.60 5.72
N LEU A 238 1.90 -30.77 5.08
CA LEU A 238 2.45 -32.01 5.59
C LEU A 238 3.65 -32.44 4.72
N ILE A 239 4.80 -32.68 5.34
CA ILE A 239 5.97 -33.25 4.66
C ILE A 239 6.22 -34.67 5.15
N PHE A 240 6.15 -35.63 4.23
CA PHE A 240 6.44 -37.03 4.49
C PHE A 240 7.95 -37.29 4.48
N GLN A 241 8.62 -36.95 5.58
CA GLN A 241 10.03 -37.25 5.77
C GLN A 241 10.36 -37.54 7.24
N CYS A 242 11.38 -38.39 7.46
CA CYS A 242 11.89 -38.66 8.79
C CYS A 242 12.93 -37.61 9.21
N GLY A 243 12.89 -37.22 10.49
CA GLY A 243 13.70 -36.12 11.03
C GLY A 243 12.91 -34.82 11.15
N SER A 244 13.47 -33.91 11.95
CA SER A 244 12.87 -32.59 12.23
C SER A 244 13.07 -31.66 11.03
N VAL A 245 12.01 -30.99 10.61
CA VAL A 245 12.05 -29.97 9.55
C VAL A 245 12.05 -28.59 10.16
N GLU A 246 13.05 -27.80 9.77
CA GLU A 246 13.28 -26.47 10.32
C GLU A 246 13.61 -25.49 9.18
N TRP A 247 13.18 -24.24 9.35
CA TRP A 247 13.49 -23.13 8.46
C TRP A 247 14.21 -22.03 9.23
N SER A 248 15.15 -21.37 8.56
CA SER A 248 15.74 -20.13 9.07
C SER A 248 14.77 -18.97 8.83
N LYS A 249 14.30 -18.34 9.91
CA LYS A 249 13.38 -17.18 9.82
C LYS A 249 13.96 -16.05 8.95
N PRO A 250 15.25 -15.65 9.06
CA PRO A 250 15.85 -14.70 8.14
C PRO A 250 15.79 -15.10 6.66
N GLN A 251 15.98 -16.39 6.35
CA GLN A 251 15.88 -16.88 4.96
C GLN A 251 14.45 -16.81 4.44
N VAL A 252 13.45 -17.18 5.26
CA VAL A 252 12.04 -17.06 4.90
C VAL A 252 11.65 -15.60 4.63
N ILE A 253 12.10 -14.67 5.47
CA ILE A 253 11.88 -13.23 5.26
C ILE A 253 12.51 -12.79 3.93
N GLN A 254 13.73 -13.22 3.62
CA GLN A 254 14.37 -12.89 2.35
C GLN A 254 13.62 -13.49 1.15
N SER A 255 13.11 -14.72 1.26
CA SER A 255 12.29 -15.35 0.23
C SER A 255 11.01 -14.56 -0.02
N ILE A 256 10.33 -14.08 1.02
CA ILE A 256 9.15 -13.20 0.90
C ILE A 256 9.53 -11.91 0.15
N LYS A 257 10.63 -11.24 0.54
CA LYS A 257 11.08 -10.02 -0.15
C LYS A 257 11.35 -10.24 -1.63
N ASN A 258 12.02 -11.33 -1.97
CA ASN A 258 12.30 -11.68 -3.37
C ASN A 258 11.02 -11.96 -4.14
N LEU A 259 10.09 -12.72 -3.53
CA LEU A 259 8.80 -13.03 -4.11
C LEU A 259 8.02 -11.75 -4.46
N LEU A 260 7.96 -10.79 -3.55
CA LEU A 260 7.30 -9.50 -3.77
C LEU A 260 8.01 -8.68 -4.86
N PHE A 261 9.34 -8.61 -4.83
CA PHE A 261 10.14 -7.88 -5.82
C PHE A 261 9.89 -8.33 -7.26
N TYR A 262 9.75 -9.64 -7.50
CA TYR A 262 9.56 -10.18 -8.85
C TYR A 262 8.11 -10.15 -9.33
N ASN A 263 7.13 -10.17 -8.42
CA ASN A 263 5.72 -10.34 -8.80
C ASN A 263 4.91 -9.05 -8.75
N LEU A 264 5.15 -8.15 -7.79
CA LEU A 264 4.36 -6.92 -7.68
C LEU A 264 4.48 -6.00 -8.91
N PRO A 265 5.66 -5.82 -9.54
CA PRO A 265 5.77 -5.02 -10.76
C PRO A 265 5.04 -5.58 -11.98
N ARG A 266 4.57 -6.83 -11.92
CA ARG A 266 3.81 -7.44 -13.00
C ARG A 266 2.32 -7.12 -12.91
N VAL A 267 1.84 -6.57 -11.80
CA VAL A 267 0.42 -6.18 -11.66
C VAL A 267 0.09 -5.08 -12.66
N GLN A 268 -1.02 -5.25 -13.38
CA GLN A 268 -1.52 -4.33 -14.40
C GLN A 268 -2.93 -3.88 -14.02
N VAL A 269 -3.23 -2.60 -14.22
CA VAL A 269 -4.58 -2.06 -14.05
C VAL A 269 -5.34 -2.18 -15.36
N GLU A 270 -6.54 -2.73 -15.34
CA GLU A 270 -7.37 -2.87 -16.54
C GLU A 270 -7.73 -1.49 -17.12
N ASN A 271 -7.83 -1.39 -18.45
CA ASN A 271 -8.13 -0.15 -19.18
C ASN A 271 -7.09 0.98 -18.98
N THR A 272 -5.82 0.61 -18.78
CA THR A 272 -4.66 1.53 -18.74
C THR A 272 -3.59 1.05 -19.72
N ASP A 273 -2.57 1.87 -19.99
CA ASP A 273 -1.45 1.48 -20.85
C ASP A 273 -0.58 0.44 -20.15
N ALA A 274 -0.69 -0.80 -20.61
CA ALA A 274 -0.01 -1.95 -20.03
C ALA A 274 0.44 -2.92 -21.13
N PRO A 275 1.61 -3.59 -20.96
CA PRO A 275 2.16 -4.49 -21.97
C PRO A 275 1.33 -5.77 -22.18
N GLY A 276 0.33 -6.03 -21.32
CA GLY A 276 -0.44 -7.27 -21.32
C GLY A 276 0.37 -8.45 -20.79
N PHE A 277 -0.23 -9.64 -20.87
CA PHE A 277 0.41 -10.91 -20.48
C PHE A 277 0.48 -11.86 -21.67
N ASP A 278 1.58 -12.60 -21.76
CA ASP A 278 1.76 -13.65 -22.76
C ASP A 278 0.64 -14.68 -22.71
N ARG A 279 0.34 -15.33 -23.85
CA ARG A 279 -0.74 -16.31 -23.94
C ARG A 279 -0.61 -17.45 -22.93
N GLU A 280 0.63 -17.85 -22.64
CA GLU A 280 0.97 -18.95 -21.74
C GLU A 280 0.94 -18.56 -20.26
N ASP A 281 1.01 -17.25 -19.94
CA ASP A 281 0.98 -16.73 -18.58
C ASP A 281 -0.46 -16.61 -18.06
N THR A 282 -1.08 -17.78 -17.86
CA THR A 282 -2.45 -17.89 -17.33
C THR A 282 -2.59 -17.33 -15.92
N TYR A 283 -1.54 -17.44 -15.09
CA TYR A 283 -1.53 -16.90 -13.75
C TYR A 283 -1.59 -15.37 -13.77
N GLY A 284 -0.70 -14.72 -14.52
CA GLY A 284 -0.69 -13.27 -14.65
C GLY A 284 -2.03 -12.70 -15.10
N LYS A 285 -2.64 -13.32 -16.10
CA LYS A 285 -3.96 -12.90 -16.62
C LYS A 285 -5.09 -12.95 -15.61
N ASN A 286 -5.09 -13.95 -14.74
CA ASN A 286 -6.20 -14.20 -13.83
C ASN A 286 -6.02 -13.55 -12.45
N HIS A 287 -4.78 -13.31 -12.03
CA HIS A 287 -4.46 -12.87 -10.67
C HIS A 287 -3.70 -11.53 -10.60
N LEU A 288 -3.10 -11.08 -11.70
CA LEU A 288 -2.30 -9.85 -11.74
C LEU A 288 -2.92 -8.75 -12.62
N VAL A 289 -4.08 -8.99 -13.25
CA VAL A 289 -4.90 -7.95 -13.86
C VAL A 289 -5.91 -7.47 -12.83
N TRP A 290 -5.87 -6.18 -12.50
CA TRP A 290 -6.69 -5.60 -11.46
C TRP A 290 -7.68 -4.58 -12.03
N ASP A 291 -8.97 -4.87 -11.83
CA ASP A 291 -10.07 -3.99 -12.21
C ASP A 291 -10.33 -2.93 -11.13
N VAL A 292 -9.85 -1.71 -11.41
CA VAL A 292 -9.92 -0.54 -10.54
C VAL A 292 -11.01 0.44 -10.98
N LEU A 293 -11.38 0.43 -12.27
CA LEU A 293 -12.13 1.51 -12.91
C LEU A 293 -13.60 1.12 -13.08
N ALA A 294 -14.50 2.10 -12.96
CA ALA A 294 -15.86 1.89 -13.42
C ALA A 294 -15.88 1.78 -14.95
N GLU A 295 -16.75 0.92 -15.51
CA GLU A 295 -16.85 0.69 -16.97
C GLU A 295 -17.00 2.00 -17.76
N GLU A 296 -17.75 2.97 -17.23
CA GLU A 296 -17.99 4.28 -17.83
C GLU A 296 -16.76 5.22 -17.87
N GLU A 297 -15.71 4.90 -17.10
CA GLU A 297 -14.46 5.67 -17.04
C GLU A 297 -13.30 5.00 -17.80
N ALA A 298 -13.50 3.78 -18.32
CA ALA A 298 -12.45 2.97 -18.93
C ALA A 298 -11.69 3.69 -20.05
N ASP A 299 -12.39 4.37 -20.95
CA ASP A 299 -11.78 5.09 -22.07
C ASP A 299 -10.96 6.33 -21.64
N ARG A 300 -11.14 6.80 -20.40
CA ARG A 300 -10.50 8.03 -19.91
C ARG A 300 -9.02 7.86 -19.60
N PHE A 301 -8.53 6.63 -19.42
CA PHE A 301 -7.19 6.36 -18.86
C PHE A 301 -6.31 5.42 -19.69
N GLN A 302 -6.76 5.02 -20.89
CA GLN A 302 -6.08 4.01 -21.74
C GLN A 302 -4.66 4.39 -22.18
N ASP A 303 -4.34 5.68 -22.17
CA ASP A 303 -3.04 6.29 -22.51
C ASP A 303 -2.14 6.49 -21.28
N LEU A 304 -2.62 6.21 -20.06
CA LEU A 304 -1.83 6.34 -18.84
C LEU A 304 -1.33 4.97 -18.39
N GLY A 305 -0.05 4.86 -18.05
CA GLY A 305 0.51 3.64 -17.47
C GLY A 305 0.37 3.61 -15.95
N VAL A 306 0.11 2.44 -15.37
CA VAL A 306 0.12 2.23 -13.91
C VAL A 306 1.14 1.16 -13.55
N GLY A 307 2.08 1.50 -12.67
CA GLY A 307 3.14 0.59 -12.23
C GLY A 307 3.24 0.50 -10.72
N PHE A 308 3.50 -0.70 -10.22
CA PHE A 308 3.69 -0.97 -8.79
C PHE A 308 5.13 -1.40 -8.53
N TYR A 309 5.73 -0.88 -7.47
CA TYR A 309 7.13 -1.11 -7.18
C TYR A 309 7.35 -1.46 -5.71
N TYR A 310 8.09 -2.53 -5.49
CA TYR A 310 8.61 -2.94 -4.19
C TYR A 310 10.12 -3.14 -4.33
N ALA A 311 10.89 -2.71 -3.33
CA ALA A 311 12.32 -2.94 -3.26
C ALA A 311 12.67 -3.67 -1.96
N PRO A 312 13.51 -4.73 -1.97
CA PRO A 312 13.87 -5.48 -0.76
C PRO A 312 14.50 -4.63 0.37
N GLU A 313 15.11 -3.49 0.04
CA GLU A 313 15.66 -2.52 0.98
C GLU A 313 14.60 -1.65 1.67
N PHE A 314 13.36 -1.64 1.19
CA PHE A 314 12.29 -0.90 1.84
C PHE A 314 12.07 -1.40 3.27
N PRO A 315 11.67 -0.50 4.19
CA PRO A 315 11.40 -0.87 5.57
C PRO A 315 10.22 -1.82 5.60
N ALA A 316 10.50 -3.11 5.84
CA ALA A 316 9.51 -4.17 5.92
C ALA A 316 9.65 -4.88 7.27
N GLU A 317 8.55 -5.04 7.97
CA GLU A 317 8.47 -5.78 9.23
C GLU A 317 7.73 -7.08 8.99
N VAL A 318 8.32 -8.21 9.35
CA VAL A 318 7.74 -9.54 9.12
C VAL A 318 7.86 -10.38 10.39
N TYR A 319 6.71 -10.80 10.89
CA TYR A 319 6.58 -11.64 12.07
C TYR A 319 5.90 -12.94 11.66
N ILE A 320 6.44 -14.04 12.16
CA ILE A 320 6.03 -15.39 11.82
C ILE A 320 5.78 -16.13 13.12
N ASN A 321 4.58 -16.66 13.27
CA ASN A 321 4.15 -17.40 14.45
C ASN A 321 3.69 -18.82 14.05
N PRO A 322 3.96 -19.85 14.86
CA PRO A 322 4.90 -19.85 15.99
C PRO A 322 6.36 -19.74 15.50
N SER A 323 7.24 -19.11 16.28
CA SER A 323 8.69 -19.14 16.02
C SER A 323 9.48 -19.32 17.32
N GLN A 324 10.70 -19.87 17.22
CA GLN A 324 11.62 -20.02 18.35
C GLN A 324 12.93 -19.29 18.00
N GLY A 325 13.02 -18.03 18.43
CA GLY A 325 14.10 -17.14 18.01
C GLY A 325 14.13 -16.99 16.48
N ASN A 326 15.26 -17.37 15.87
CA ASN A 326 15.44 -17.31 14.41
C ASN A 326 15.05 -18.61 13.68
N THR A 327 14.38 -19.55 14.33
CA THR A 327 14.03 -20.86 13.76
C THR A 327 12.53 -21.07 13.74
N LEU A 328 12.02 -21.55 12.60
CA LEU A 328 10.65 -22.09 12.46
C LEU A 328 10.75 -23.61 12.44
N LYS A 329 9.83 -24.32 13.10
CA LYS A 329 9.93 -25.76 13.28
C LYS A 329 8.61 -26.48 13.08
N ALA A 330 8.61 -27.51 12.23
CA ALA A 330 7.47 -28.37 12.04
C ALA A 330 7.26 -29.31 13.25
N SER A 331 6.03 -29.75 13.44
CA SER A 331 5.69 -30.80 14.40
C SER A 331 5.96 -32.17 13.78
N TYR A 332 6.97 -32.86 14.30
CA TYR A 332 7.38 -34.18 13.85
C TYR A 332 6.57 -35.29 14.54
N GLY A 333 5.99 -36.18 13.75
CA GLY A 333 5.28 -37.37 14.20
C GLY A 333 5.67 -38.61 13.39
N ARG A 334 5.42 -39.79 13.98
CA ARG A 334 5.59 -41.08 13.32
C ARG A 334 4.27 -41.85 13.40
N GLY A 335 3.93 -42.59 12.34
CA GLY A 335 2.69 -43.36 12.28
C GLY A 335 2.54 -44.30 13.48
N GLY A 336 1.42 -44.15 14.20
CA GLY A 336 1.17 -44.86 15.45
C GLY A 336 0.62 -46.28 15.30
N PHE A 337 0.24 -46.67 14.08
CA PHE A 337 -0.24 -48.02 13.76
C PHE A 337 0.89 -48.89 13.22
N ASP A 338 0.87 -50.20 13.52
CA ASP A 338 1.93 -51.14 13.13
C ASP A 338 2.23 -51.18 11.63
N TYR A 339 1.21 -50.95 10.79
CA TYR A 339 1.36 -50.90 9.34
C TYR A 339 1.82 -49.52 8.81
N LEU A 340 1.69 -48.44 9.60
CA LEU A 340 2.15 -47.08 9.25
C LEU A 340 3.41 -46.66 10.01
N LYS A 341 4.01 -47.54 10.80
CA LYS A 341 5.21 -47.25 11.61
C LYS A 341 6.42 -46.80 10.78
N TYR A 342 6.42 -46.99 9.47
CA TYR A 342 7.49 -46.54 8.58
C TYR A 342 7.27 -45.11 8.06
N ILE A 343 6.07 -44.55 8.25
CA ILE A 343 5.71 -43.20 7.79
C ILE A 343 6.07 -42.19 8.87
N CYS A 344 6.90 -41.23 8.49
CA CYS A 344 7.22 -40.04 9.26
C CYS A 344 6.51 -38.83 8.63
N VAL A 345 5.92 -37.97 9.45
CA VAL A 345 5.19 -36.79 8.99
C VAL A 345 5.68 -35.58 9.77
N ASN A 346 5.97 -34.50 9.06
CA ASN A 346 6.20 -33.19 9.61
C ASN A 346 5.02 -32.30 9.24
N ALA A 347 4.18 -31.96 10.21
CA ALA A 347 3.05 -31.08 10.03
C ALA A 347 3.40 -29.66 10.50
N TYR A 348 3.00 -28.63 9.77
CA TYR A 348 3.23 -27.25 10.18
C TYR A 348 2.09 -26.33 9.74
N HIS A 349 1.88 -25.27 10.51
CA HIS A 349 0.98 -24.17 10.23
C HIS A 349 1.62 -22.91 10.80
N PHE A 350 1.94 -21.94 9.94
CA PHE A 350 2.48 -20.64 10.35
C PHE A 350 1.57 -19.51 9.91
N THR A 351 1.44 -18.52 10.79
CA THR A 351 0.75 -17.27 10.54
C THR A 351 1.75 -16.15 10.39
N TYR A 352 1.52 -15.30 9.39
CA TYR A 352 2.38 -14.18 9.05
C TYR A 352 1.65 -12.88 9.35
N THR A 353 2.31 -12.02 10.13
CA THR A 353 1.92 -10.63 10.32
C THR A 353 3.04 -9.79 9.74
N MET A 354 2.76 -8.99 8.72
CA MET A 354 3.77 -8.19 8.04
C MET A 354 3.25 -6.84 7.57
N THR A 355 4.16 -5.88 7.59
CA THR A 355 3.95 -4.56 7.01
C THR A 355 5.10 -4.24 6.07
N TYR A 356 4.79 -3.80 4.87
CA TYR A 356 5.80 -3.36 3.92
C TYR A 356 5.20 -2.35 2.94
N PRO A 357 5.98 -1.41 2.41
CA PRO A 357 5.45 -0.40 1.51
C PRO A 357 5.54 -0.83 0.05
N ILE A 358 4.58 -0.40 -0.74
CA ILE A 358 4.69 -0.35 -2.19
C ILE A 358 4.66 1.10 -2.65
N VAL A 359 5.30 1.35 -3.80
CA VAL A 359 5.26 2.61 -4.51
C VAL A 359 4.37 2.44 -5.73
N VAL A 360 3.41 3.33 -5.90
CA VAL A 360 2.54 3.39 -7.07
C VAL A 360 3.03 4.51 -7.98
N ASN A 361 3.15 4.22 -9.27
CA ASN A 361 3.50 5.16 -10.32
C ASN A 361 2.33 5.26 -11.30
N ILE A 362 1.88 6.47 -11.59
CA ILE A 362 1.04 6.77 -12.74
C ILE A 362 1.90 7.53 -13.74
N VAL A 363 1.98 7.04 -14.97
CA VAL A 363 2.87 7.55 -16.02
C VAL A 363 2.03 8.10 -17.16
N ASP A 364 2.32 9.32 -17.58
CA ASP A 364 1.81 9.94 -18.82
C ASP A 364 3.01 10.21 -19.72
N GLU A 365 3.25 9.35 -20.71
CA GLU A 365 4.40 9.50 -21.61
C GLU A 365 4.26 10.70 -22.55
N SER A 366 3.02 11.09 -22.89
CA SER A 366 2.72 12.19 -23.81
C SER A 366 2.93 13.59 -23.22
N ALA A 367 2.97 13.67 -21.88
CA ALA A 367 3.10 14.92 -21.16
C ALA A 367 4.38 15.69 -21.52
N PHE A 368 4.28 17.02 -21.47
CA PHE A 368 5.39 17.97 -21.68
C PHE A 368 6.12 17.79 -23.02
N ALA A 369 5.37 17.56 -24.10
CA ALA A 369 5.88 17.27 -25.44
C ALA A 369 6.77 16.01 -25.46
N ASP A 370 6.18 14.89 -25.05
CA ASP A 370 6.80 13.56 -25.03
C ASP A 370 8.04 13.44 -24.12
N LYS A 371 8.17 14.34 -23.14
CA LYS A 371 9.20 14.24 -22.09
C LYS A 371 8.78 13.32 -20.95
N GLY A 372 7.48 13.02 -20.87
CA GLY A 372 6.89 12.19 -19.86
C GLY A 372 6.63 12.91 -18.54
N PHE A 373 5.68 12.38 -17.79
CA PHE A 373 5.33 12.80 -16.44
C PHE A 373 5.07 11.56 -15.58
N VAL A 374 5.54 11.60 -14.33
CA VAL A 374 5.31 10.53 -13.36
C VAL A 374 4.71 11.14 -12.10
N PHE A 375 3.55 10.61 -11.71
CA PHE A 375 2.93 10.88 -10.42
C PHE A 375 3.11 9.67 -9.51
N ARG A 376 3.65 9.88 -8.32
CA ARG A 376 4.09 8.80 -7.43
C ARG A 376 3.69 9.01 -5.99
N PHE A 377 3.17 7.98 -5.37
CA PHE A 377 2.92 7.94 -3.92
C PHE A 377 3.24 6.54 -3.37
N ALA A 378 3.31 6.41 -2.05
CA ALA A 378 3.50 5.13 -1.38
C ALA A 378 2.24 4.73 -0.60
N THR A 379 2.08 3.44 -0.35
CA THR A 379 1.05 2.91 0.52
C THR A 379 1.57 1.67 1.26
N PRO A 380 1.32 1.51 2.57
CA PRO A 380 1.70 0.31 3.29
C PRO A 380 0.72 -0.82 3.00
N ILE A 381 1.26 -2.01 2.79
CA ILE A 381 0.52 -3.27 2.73
C ILE A 381 0.55 -3.88 4.11
N LEU A 382 -0.63 -4.23 4.62
CA LEU A 382 -0.83 -4.57 6.02
C LEU A 382 -1.47 -5.96 6.15
N VAL A 383 -0.66 -6.99 6.39
CA VAL A 383 -1.12 -8.36 6.61
C VAL A 383 -1.06 -8.68 8.10
N ASP A 384 -2.16 -9.14 8.65
CA ASP A 384 -2.30 -9.54 10.05
C ASP A 384 -2.78 -10.98 10.13
N HIS A 385 -1.97 -11.88 10.69
CA HIS A 385 -2.27 -13.31 10.82
C HIS A 385 -2.82 -13.96 9.54
N ASN A 386 -2.11 -13.76 8.41
CA ASN A 386 -2.49 -14.23 7.07
C ASN A 386 -3.82 -13.65 6.53
N GLN A 387 -4.20 -12.44 6.97
CA GLN A 387 -5.36 -11.72 6.44
C GLN A 387 -5.01 -10.27 6.16
N GLY A 388 -5.60 -9.67 5.13
CA GLY A 388 -5.48 -8.22 4.93
C GLY A 388 -6.16 -7.44 6.05
N ASN A 389 -5.50 -6.40 6.54
CA ASN A 389 -6.05 -5.56 7.60
C ASN A 389 -5.63 -4.09 7.43
N ARG A 390 -6.55 -3.25 6.94
CA ARG A 390 -6.30 -1.80 6.83
C ARG A 390 -6.35 -1.07 8.18
N LYS A 391 -6.84 -1.66 9.28
CA LYS A 391 -6.81 -0.98 10.58
C LYS A 391 -5.39 -0.97 11.11
N ASP A 392 -4.99 0.13 11.75
CA ASP A 392 -3.69 0.20 12.39
C ASP A 392 -3.57 -0.88 13.47
N PHE A 393 -2.66 -1.83 13.27
CA PHE A 393 -2.26 -2.79 14.28
C PHE A 393 -0.79 -2.55 14.59
N THR A 394 -0.51 -2.12 15.82
CA THR A 394 0.86 -2.11 16.30
C THR A 394 1.31 -3.55 16.41
N ILE A 395 2.42 -3.91 15.78
CA ILE A 395 3.02 -5.23 15.98
C ILE A 395 3.64 -5.27 17.37
N THR A 396 2.81 -5.56 18.37
CA THR A 396 3.27 -5.70 19.75
C THR A 396 4.11 -6.97 19.84
N GLN A 397 5.42 -6.81 20.02
CA GLN A 397 6.41 -7.86 20.28
C GLN A 397 6.15 -8.73 21.53
N PHE A 398 4.98 -8.62 22.16
CA PHE A 398 4.58 -9.60 23.15
C PHE A 398 4.15 -10.86 22.42
N GLU A 399 5.08 -11.82 22.31
CA GLU A 399 4.79 -13.25 22.26
C GLU A 399 3.90 -13.60 23.47
N ARG A 400 2.61 -13.22 23.41
CA ARG A 400 1.61 -14.03 24.08
C ARG A 400 1.48 -15.23 23.14
N PRO A 401 1.80 -16.45 23.60
CA PRO A 401 1.27 -17.61 22.93
C PRO A 401 -0.22 -17.33 22.80
N GLU A 402 -0.72 -17.24 21.57
CA GLU A 402 -2.15 -17.17 21.36
C GLU A 402 -2.72 -18.42 22.01
N THR A 403 -3.22 -18.24 23.22
CA THR A 403 -4.03 -19.21 23.93
C THR A 403 -5.36 -19.10 23.23
N ASP A 404 -5.41 -19.66 22.03
CA ASP A 404 -6.55 -19.56 21.13
C ASP A 404 -7.74 -20.12 21.91
N ARG A 405 -8.60 -19.21 22.37
CA ARG A 405 -9.58 -19.50 23.43
C ARG A 405 -10.57 -20.55 22.96
N ASP A 406 -10.69 -20.77 21.66
CA ASP A 406 -11.59 -21.76 21.08
C ASP A 406 -10.98 -23.17 20.99
N PHE A 407 -9.66 -23.30 20.81
CA PHE A 407 -8.96 -24.59 20.83
C PHE A 407 -9.12 -25.32 22.18
N CYS A 408 -8.96 -24.59 23.29
CA CYS A 408 -9.12 -25.15 24.63
C CYS A 408 -10.58 -25.44 25.04
N LYS A 409 -11.57 -24.85 24.37
CA LYS A 409 -12.99 -24.95 24.77
C LYS A 409 -13.60 -26.29 24.41
N ARG A 410 -13.28 -26.84 23.24
CA ARG A 410 -13.85 -28.11 22.76
C ARG A 410 -12.96 -29.27 23.21
N LYS A 411 -13.37 -29.95 24.28
CA LYS A 411 -12.64 -31.06 24.90
C LYS A 411 -13.25 -32.41 24.54
N GLN A 412 -12.45 -33.45 24.62
CA GLN A 412 -12.90 -34.85 24.52
C GLN A 412 -13.82 -35.20 25.69
N ASP A 413 -14.52 -36.33 25.58
CA ASP A 413 -15.50 -36.83 26.55
C ASP A 413 -14.86 -37.63 27.71
N LYS A 414 -13.58 -37.97 27.60
CA LYS A 414 -12.87 -38.88 28.51
C LYS A 414 -11.65 -38.25 29.14
N LEU A 415 -11.48 -38.49 30.45
CA LEU A 415 -10.30 -38.06 31.21
C LEU A 415 -9.05 -38.79 30.74
N PHE A 416 -7.95 -38.05 30.73
CA PHE A 416 -6.61 -38.47 30.37
C PHE A 416 -5.65 -38.08 31.49
N SER A 417 -4.78 -39.02 31.89
CA SER A 417 -3.81 -38.81 32.97
C SER A 417 -2.41 -38.53 32.44
N VAL A 418 -1.81 -37.42 32.87
CA VAL A 418 -0.42 -37.06 32.58
C VAL A 418 0.42 -37.24 33.84
N TYR A 419 1.45 -38.07 33.75
CA TYR A 419 2.43 -38.28 34.81
C TYR A 419 3.75 -37.64 34.40
N ALA A 420 4.23 -36.69 35.20
CA ALA A 420 5.54 -36.10 35.05
C ALA A 420 6.49 -36.84 36.00
N LYS A 421 7.49 -37.54 35.46
CA LYS A 421 8.41 -38.37 36.27
C LYS A 421 9.83 -37.90 36.14
N ASP A 422 10.58 -37.94 37.24
CA ASP A 422 12.02 -37.75 37.19
C ASP A 422 12.64 -38.87 36.37
N LYS A 423 13.43 -38.52 35.34
CA LYS A 423 14.02 -39.52 34.43
C LYS A 423 15.02 -40.44 35.14
N MET A 424 15.63 -39.99 36.24
CA MET A 424 16.64 -40.73 36.99
C MET A 424 16.03 -41.60 38.08
N THR A 425 15.09 -41.06 38.87
CA THR A 425 14.50 -41.79 40.01
C THR A 425 13.20 -42.49 39.67
N GLY A 426 12.48 -42.05 38.63
CA GLY A 426 11.15 -42.54 38.27
C GLY A 426 10.03 -42.02 39.19
N GLU A 427 10.34 -41.15 40.14
CA GLU A 427 9.38 -40.56 41.08
C GLU A 427 8.51 -39.51 40.39
N ASP A 428 7.26 -39.39 40.86
CA ASP A 428 6.34 -38.38 40.34
C ASP A 428 6.74 -36.98 40.81
N ILE A 429 6.74 -36.03 39.88
CA ILE A 429 7.05 -34.63 40.13
C ILE A 429 5.73 -33.86 40.22
N LEU A 430 5.56 -33.14 41.33
CA LEU A 430 4.40 -32.28 41.58
C LEU A 430 4.63 -30.87 41.00
N ASP A 431 3.54 -30.11 40.86
CA ASP A 431 3.55 -28.72 40.38
C ASP A 431 4.16 -28.50 38.98
N VAL A 432 4.23 -29.56 38.17
CA VAL A 432 4.67 -29.50 36.78
C VAL A 432 3.55 -28.95 35.91
N ASN A 433 3.81 -27.86 35.19
CA ASN A 433 2.87 -27.30 34.22
C ASN A 433 2.71 -28.26 33.04
N VAL A 434 1.47 -28.52 32.65
CA VAL A 434 1.13 -29.40 31.54
C VAL A 434 0.36 -28.61 30.49
N THR A 435 0.89 -28.58 29.27
CA THR A 435 0.28 -27.94 28.11
C THR A 435 0.09 -28.98 27.02
N PHE A 436 -1.10 -29.03 26.44
CA PHE A 436 -1.37 -29.82 25.25
C PHE A 436 -1.09 -28.99 24.00
N SER A 437 -0.19 -29.46 23.16
CA SER A 437 0.30 -28.75 21.98
C SER A 437 -0.07 -29.51 20.71
N CYS A 438 -0.84 -28.86 19.85
CA CYS A 438 -1.27 -29.37 18.56
C CYS A 438 -0.44 -28.76 17.43
N VAL A 439 0.26 -29.60 16.66
CA VAL A 439 1.08 -29.20 15.49
C VAL A 439 2.11 -28.10 15.83
N ASN A 440 2.48 -27.95 17.11
CA ASN A 440 3.28 -26.84 17.64
C ASN A 440 2.68 -25.43 17.44
N THR A 441 1.43 -25.32 16.99
CA THR A 441 0.78 -24.04 16.68
C THR A 441 -0.26 -23.65 17.73
N TYR A 442 -1.01 -24.63 18.27
CA TYR A 442 -2.03 -24.38 19.27
C TYR A 442 -1.67 -25.02 20.60
N ASP A 443 -1.45 -24.18 21.61
CA ASP A 443 -1.11 -24.60 22.97
C ASP A 443 -2.30 -24.39 23.90
N CYS A 444 -2.74 -25.47 24.54
CA CYS A 444 -3.77 -25.45 25.55
C CYS A 444 -3.21 -25.81 26.91
N TYR A 445 -3.10 -24.83 27.81
CA TYR A 445 -2.71 -25.09 29.19
C TYR A 445 -3.78 -25.95 29.89
N LEU A 446 -3.38 -27.14 30.32
CA LEU A 446 -4.29 -28.12 30.92
C LEU A 446 -4.31 -28.06 32.45
N GLY A 447 -3.25 -27.52 33.07
CA GLY A 447 -3.11 -27.42 34.52
C GLY A 447 -1.72 -27.84 35.02
N LYS A 448 -1.64 -28.19 36.30
CA LYS A 448 -0.41 -28.70 36.95
C LYS A 448 -0.61 -30.10 37.49
N THR A 449 0.45 -30.91 37.55
CA THR A 449 0.45 -32.17 38.31
C THR A 449 0.23 -31.89 39.80
N ARG A 450 -0.59 -32.71 40.45
CA ARG A 450 -0.90 -32.62 41.89
C ARG A 450 -0.95 -34.03 42.47
N ASN A 451 -0.90 -34.12 43.79
CA ASN A 451 -1.17 -35.38 44.47
C ASN A 451 -2.65 -35.74 44.28
N ASP A 452 -2.91 -36.82 43.57
CA ASP A 452 -4.24 -37.38 43.31
C ASP A 452 -4.23 -38.85 43.72
N GLY A 453 -4.70 -39.12 44.95
CA GLY A 453 -4.78 -40.48 45.50
C GLY A 453 -3.43 -41.11 45.85
N GLY A 454 -2.42 -40.31 46.22
CA GLY A 454 -1.08 -40.80 46.59
C GLY A 454 -0.10 -40.90 45.41
N VAL A 455 -0.52 -40.45 44.21
CA VAL A 455 0.28 -40.46 42.99
C VAL A 455 0.30 -39.05 42.40
N GLY A 456 1.44 -38.59 41.90
CA GLY A 456 1.59 -37.25 41.34
C GLY A 456 1.18 -37.21 39.87
N ARG A 457 0.01 -36.65 39.55
CA ARG A 457 -0.51 -36.58 38.18
C ARG A 457 -1.41 -35.39 37.91
N LEU A 458 -1.68 -35.13 36.63
CA LEU A 458 -2.78 -34.29 36.18
C LEU A 458 -3.80 -35.17 35.47
N SER A 459 -5.03 -35.21 35.98
CA SER A 459 -6.19 -35.81 35.30
C SER A 459 -7.02 -34.70 34.63
N THR A 460 -7.12 -34.71 33.31
CA THR A 460 -7.75 -33.63 32.54
C THR A 460 -8.38 -34.13 31.23
N LEU A 461 -9.20 -33.31 30.59
CA LEU A 461 -9.75 -33.60 29.26
C LEU A 461 -8.85 -32.96 28.20
N LEU A 462 -8.44 -33.74 27.20
CA LEU A 462 -7.66 -33.24 26.07
C LEU A 462 -8.56 -32.48 25.07
N PRO A 463 -8.04 -31.51 24.31
CA PRO A 463 -8.75 -30.91 23.18
C PRO A 463 -9.23 -31.96 22.16
N ALA A 464 -10.44 -31.77 21.61
CA ALA A 464 -11.09 -32.75 20.73
C ALA A 464 -10.58 -32.74 19.29
N PHE A 465 -10.08 -31.60 18.80
CA PHE A 465 -9.77 -31.39 17.38
C PHE A 465 -8.40 -31.89 16.95
N CYS A 466 -7.55 -32.31 17.88
CA CYS A 466 -6.17 -32.68 17.57
C CYS A 466 -5.78 -33.99 18.25
N SER A 467 -5.80 -35.08 17.48
CA SER A 467 -5.43 -36.41 17.94
C SER A 467 -4.73 -37.17 16.81
N PRO A 468 -3.42 -37.48 16.93
CA PRO A 468 -2.58 -37.30 18.12
C PRO A 468 -1.91 -35.92 18.21
N GLY A 469 -2.09 -35.23 19.33
CA GLY A 469 -1.25 -34.08 19.72
C GLY A 469 -0.08 -34.49 20.62
N SER A 470 0.63 -33.50 21.16
CA SER A 470 1.73 -33.72 22.11
C SER A 470 1.46 -33.06 23.45
N VAL A 471 2.00 -33.64 24.52
CA VAL A 471 2.01 -33.04 25.85
C VAL A 471 3.38 -32.42 26.08
N VAL A 472 3.40 -31.13 26.40
CA VAL A 472 4.59 -30.38 26.80
C VAL A 472 4.51 -30.13 28.30
N VAL A 473 5.56 -30.47 29.01
CA VAL A 473 5.67 -30.29 30.45
C VAL A 473 6.81 -29.35 30.80
N THR A 474 6.55 -28.39 31.68
CA THR A 474 7.54 -27.39 32.14
C THR A 474 7.58 -27.33 33.67
N HIS A 475 8.79 -27.26 34.21
CA HIS A 475 9.07 -27.12 35.64
C HIS A 475 10.36 -26.31 35.81
N GLN A 476 10.48 -25.53 36.89
CA GLN A 476 11.62 -24.63 37.10
C GLN A 476 12.96 -25.38 37.24
N ASP A 477 12.94 -26.55 37.87
CA ASP A 477 14.14 -27.35 38.18
C ASP A 477 14.48 -28.41 37.11
N TYR A 478 13.70 -28.49 36.02
CA TYR A 478 13.83 -29.53 35.01
C TYR A 478 13.78 -28.97 33.59
N ALA A 479 14.47 -29.63 32.66
CA ALA A 479 14.39 -29.30 31.25
C ALA A 479 12.98 -29.55 30.72
N THR A 480 12.46 -28.61 29.92
CA THR A 480 11.18 -28.76 29.21
C THR A 480 11.18 -30.05 28.40
N ALA A 481 10.18 -30.89 28.62
CA ALA A 481 10.01 -32.14 27.92
C ALA A 481 8.73 -32.13 27.08
N ARG A 482 8.79 -32.73 25.89
CA ARG A 482 7.64 -32.91 24.99
C ARG A 482 7.47 -34.39 24.69
N LYS A 483 6.23 -34.88 24.78
CA LYS A 483 5.87 -36.27 24.48
C LYS A 483 4.70 -36.30 23.50
N GLN A 484 4.93 -36.85 22.31
CA GLN A 484 3.86 -37.13 21.34
C GLN A 484 2.96 -38.25 21.88
N LEU A 485 1.64 -38.05 21.83
CA LEU A 485 0.69 -39.10 22.22
C LEU A 485 0.59 -40.15 21.11
N SER A 486 0.75 -41.42 21.45
CA SER A 486 0.48 -42.53 20.53
C SER A 486 -1.00 -42.95 20.61
N PRO A 487 -1.52 -43.70 19.61
CA PRO A 487 -2.84 -44.35 19.71
C PRO A 487 -2.99 -45.17 21.00
N THR A 488 -1.94 -45.89 21.40
CA THR A 488 -1.92 -46.66 22.65
C THR A 488 -2.08 -45.75 23.87
N ASN A 489 -1.44 -44.58 23.90
CA ASN A 489 -1.65 -43.62 25.00
C ASN A 489 -3.09 -43.14 25.07
N LEU A 490 -3.71 -42.87 23.91
CA LEU A 490 -5.09 -42.40 23.82
C LEU A 490 -6.10 -43.50 24.22
N GLU A 491 -5.85 -44.75 23.83
CA GLU A 491 -6.65 -45.91 24.23
C GLU A 491 -6.55 -46.19 25.73
N GLN A 492 -5.31 -46.21 26.27
CA GLN A 492 -5.04 -46.45 27.69
C GLN A 492 -5.33 -45.23 28.56
N ARG A 493 -5.49 -44.06 27.95
CA ARG A 493 -5.79 -42.76 28.58
C ARG A 493 -4.74 -42.25 29.55
N TYR A 494 -3.47 -42.55 29.30
CA TYR A 494 -2.39 -41.95 30.05
C TYR A 494 -1.08 -41.79 29.27
N VAL A 495 -0.22 -40.91 29.77
CA VAL A 495 1.15 -40.76 29.28
C VAL A 495 2.11 -40.48 30.43
N ASP A 496 3.26 -41.15 30.40
CA ASP A 496 4.43 -40.84 31.22
C ASP A 496 5.36 -39.92 30.44
N VAL A 497 5.70 -38.78 31.04
CA VAL A 497 6.63 -37.80 30.49
C VAL A 497 7.85 -37.73 31.40
N PRO A 498 9.01 -38.29 31.00
CA PRO A 498 10.22 -38.23 31.80
C PRO A 498 10.91 -36.86 31.65
N LEU A 499 11.18 -36.18 32.77
CA LEU A 499 11.89 -34.91 32.83
C LEU A 499 13.34 -35.10 33.29
N VAL A 500 14.25 -34.30 32.72
CA VAL A 500 15.68 -34.31 33.08
C VAL A 500 15.96 -33.15 34.03
N PRO A 501 16.52 -33.40 35.24
CA PRO A 501 16.88 -32.32 36.16
C PRO A 501 17.89 -31.35 35.53
N LEU A 502 17.69 -30.05 35.70
CA LEU A 502 18.67 -29.05 35.30
C LEU A 502 19.85 -29.09 36.28
N LYS A 503 21.06 -29.31 35.77
CA LYS A 503 22.26 -29.18 36.60
C LYS A 503 22.56 -27.70 36.81
N PRO A 504 22.81 -27.24 38.05
CA PRO A 504 23.32 -25.90 38.26
C PRO A 504 24.67 -25.76 37.56
N LEU A 505 24.87 -24.65 36.86
CA LEU A 505 26.19 -24.26 36.35
C LEU A 505 27.05 -23.90 37.57
N THR A 506 27.90 -24.84 37.98
CA THR A 506 28.96 -24.61 38.99
C THR A 506 30.13 -23.85 38.38
#